data_AF-A0A7W7WMS1-F1
#
_entry.id   AF-A0A7W7WMS1-F1
#
_cell.length_a   1.000
_cell.length_b   1.000
_cell.length_c   1.000
_cell.angle_alpha   90.00
_cell.angle_beta   90.00
_cell.angle_gamma   90.00
#
_symmetry.space_group_name_H-M   'P 1'
#
loop_
_entity.id
_entity.type
_entity.pdbx_description
1 polymer ?
#
loop_
_entity_poly.entity_id
_entity_poly.type
_entity_poly.pdbx_seq_one_letter_code
_entity_poly.pdbx_strand_id
1 'polypeptide(L)' 'MDLIGARWRKSTRSNGSGGACVEVADNLPGLVGVRDSKDRSGPVLVFGPVAWRAFVTDLATRD' A
#
# COMPACT_ATOMS: atom_id res chain seq x y z
N MET A 1 -5.85 0.99 -14.67
CA MET A 1 -4.56 0.43 -14.23
C MET A 1 -4.71 -1.06 -14.10
N ASP A 2 -3.81 -1.84 -14.70
CA ASP A 2 -3.80 -3.29 -14.56
C ASP A 2 -2.98 -3.67 -13.30
N LEU A 3 -3.61 -4.45 -12.41
CA LEU A 3 -2.98 -4.96 -11.18
C LEU A 3 -2.83 -6.49 -11.23
N ILE A 4 -3.01 -7.10 -12.40
CA ILE A 4 -2.74 -8.52 -12.62
C ILE A 4 -1.29 -8.82 -12.23
N GLY A 5 -1.10 -9.82 -11.38
CA GLY A 5 0.22 -10.20 -10.85
C GLY A 5 0.67 -9.40 -9.61
N ALA A 6 -0.19 -8.55 -9.02
CA ALA A 6 0.11 -7.89 -7.76
C ALA A 6 0.38 -8.90 -6.62
N ARG A 7 1.53 -8.77 -5.97
CA ARG A 7 1.93 -9.56 -4.80
C ARG A 7 1.72 -8.70 -3.56
N TRP A 8 0.55 -8.83 -2.95
CA TRP A 8 0.15 -8.06 -1.77
C TRP A 8 0.93 -8.48 -0.52
N ARG A 9 1.59 -7.51 0.10
CA ARG A 9 2.30 -7.65 1.38
C ARG A 9 1.60 -6.80 2.44
N LYS A 10 1.24 -7.42 3.56
CA LYS A 10 0.68 -6.69 4.71
C LYS A 10 1.76 -5.83 5.38
N SER A 11 1.41 -4.60 5.74
CA SER A 11 2.31 -3.71 6.48
C SER A 11 2.61 -4.24 7.89
N THR A 12 3.84 -4.09 8.36
CA THR A 12 4.24 -4.42 9.74
C THR A 12 3.59 -3.50 10.77
N ARG A 13 3.19 -2.29 10.36
CA ARG A 13 2.44 -1.32 11.19
C ARG A 13 0.96 -1.71 11.37
N SER A 14 0.50 -2.82 10.77
CA SER A 14 -0.88 -3.30 10.88
C SER A 14 -1.15 -4.20 12.11
N ASN A 15 -0.38 -4.06 13.20
CA ASN A 15 -0.51 -4.89 14.41
C ASN A 15 -1.11 -4.16 15.62
N GLY A 16 -1.96 -4.87 16.38
CA GLY A 16 -1.96 -4.80 17.85
C GLY A 16 -2.93 -3.87 18.59
N SER A 17 -4.14 -3.58 18.08
CA SER A 17 -5.38 -3.26 18.87
C SER A 17 -6.49 -2.68 17.97
N GLY A 18 -6.76 -3.33 16.84
CA GLY A 18 -8.01 -3.12 16.08
C GLY A 18 -8.12 -1.83 15.27
N GLY A 19 -7.54 -1.78 14.07
CA GLY A 19 -7.90 -0.67 13.17
C GLY A 19 -7.40 -0.73 11.74
N ALA A 20 -6.13 -0.42 11.52
CA ALA A 20 -5.64 -0.12 10.18
C ALA A 20 -4.84 -1.29 9.59
N CYS A 21 -5.44 -1.98 8.62
CA CYS A 21 -4.81 -3.10 7.93
C CYS A 21 -4.54 -2.71 6.47
N VAL A 22 -3.28 -2.41 6.14
CA VAL A 22 -2.91 -2.00 4.77
C VAL A 22 -2.08 -3.10 4.12
N GLU A 23 -2.45 -3.46 2.90
CA GLU A 23 -1.66 -4.30 2.00
C GLU A 23 -1.08 -3.43 0.88
N VAL A 24 0.20 -3.65 0.55
CA VAL A 24 0.93 -2.92 -0.50
C VAL A 24 1.46 -3.92 -1.52
N ALA A 25 1.34 -3.59 -2.81
CA ALA A 25 1.99 -4.30 -3.90
C ALA A 25 2.93 -3.35 -4.64
N ASP A 26 4.24 -3.58 -4.52
CA ASP A 26 5.32 -2.78 -5.10
C ASP A 26 6.08 -3.53 -6.22
N ASN A 27 5.58 -4.70 -6.62
CA ASN A 27 6.20 -5.57 -7.61
C ASN A 27 5.73 -5.32 -9.05
N LEU A 28 4.80 -4.38 -9.24
CA LEU A 28 4.24 -4.08 -10.56
C LEU A 28 5.13 -3.04 -11.28
N PRO A 29 5.36 -3.18 -12.59
CA PRO A 29 6.12 -2.19 -13.35
C PRO A 29 5.50 -0.80 -13.28
N GLY A 30 6.21 0.15 -12.67
CA GLY A 30 5.80 1.55 -12.62
C GLY A 30 4.61 1.85 -11.72
N LEU A 31 4.15 0.91 -10.88
CA LEU A 31 2.98 1.08 -10.03
C LEU A 31 3.23 0.58 -8.61
N VAL A 32 2.65 1.29 -7.65
CA VAL A 32 2.49 0.80 -6.28
C VAL A 32 1.00 0.81 -5.96
N GLY A 33 0.45 -0.37 -5.67
CA GLY A 33 -0.94 -0.54 -5.24
C GLY A 33 -1.03 -0.54 -3.71
N VAL A 34 -2.04 0.12 -3.16
CA VAL A 34 -2.34 0.15 -1.73
C VAL A 34 -3.82 -0.13 -1.53
N ARG A 35 -4.16 -1.07 -0.66
CA ARG A 35 -5.55 -1.42 -0.36
C ARG A 35 -5.80 -1.71 1.12
N ASP A 36 -7.06 -1.65 1.51
CA ASP A 36 -7.50 -2.18 2.80
C ASP A 36 -7.41 -3.71 2.78
N SER A 37 -6.71 -4.27 3.77
CA SER A 37 -6.63 -5.73 3.92
C SER A 37 -7.96 -6.35 4.35
N LYS A 38 -8.87 -5.55 4.92
CA LYS A 38 -10.20 -5.99 5.37
C LYS A 38 -11.23 -5.95 4.26
N ASP A 39 -11.04 -5.11 3.25
CA ASP A 39 -11.87 -5.04 2.05
C ASP A 39 -11.01 -5.22 0.79
N ARG A 40 -10.64 -6.47 0.52
CA ARG A 40 -9.76 -6.84 -0.62
C ARG A 40 -10.42 -6.65 -1.99
N SER A 41 -11.75 -6.59 -2.02
CA SER A 41 -12.57 -6.33 -3.21
C SER A 41 -12.82 -4.83 -3.44
N GLY A 42 -12.54 -4.01 -2.43
CA GLY A 42 -12.74 -2.58 -2.48
C GLY A 42 -11.72 -1.85 -3.37
N PRO A 43 -11.81 -0.51 -3.40
CA PRO A 43 -10.93 0.32 -4.21
C PRO A 43 -9.45 0.16 -3.85
N VAL A 44 -8.59 0.24 -4.87
CA VAL A 44 -7.13 0.26 -4.73
C VAL A 44 -6.62 1.65 -5.06
N LEU A 45 -5.85 2.25 -4.14
CA LEU A 45 -5.07 3.45 -4.42
C LEU A 45 -3.83 3.06 -5.23
N VAL A 46 -3.54 3.79 -6.30
CA VAL A 46 -2.40 3.52 -7.16
C VAL A 46 -1.49 4.73 -7.25
N PHE A 47 -0.21 4.51 -6.99
CA PHE A 47 0.83 5.54 -7.02
C PHE A 47 1.90 5.18 -8.07
N GLY A 48 2.55 6.21 -8.61
CA GLY A 48 3.86 6.04 -9.25
C GLY A 48 4.95 5.81 -8.18
N PRO A 49 6.06 5.12 -8.49
CA PRO A 49 7.10 4.80 -7.51
C PRO A 49 7.72 6.02 -6.83
N VAL A 50 7.86 7.13 -7.56
CA VAL A 50 8.41 8.39 -7.02
C VAL A 50 7.44 9.01 -6.01
N ALA A 51 6.15 9.10 -6.35
CA ALA A 51 5.12 9.65 -5.46
C ALA A 51 4.96 8.78 -4.21
N TRP A 52 4.99 7.45 -4.36
CA TRP A 52 4.94 6.53 -3.22
C TRP A 52 6.10 6.72 -2.24
N ARG A 53 7.34 6.82 -2.75
CA ARG A 53 8.51 7.07 -1.91
C ARG A 53 8.41 8.40 -1.18
N ALA A 54 8.06 9.47 -1.89
CA ALA A 54 7.89 10.79 -1.28
C ALA A 54 6.83 10.77 -0.16
N PHE A 55 5.68 10.12 -0.41
CA PHE A 55 4.62 9.97 0.58
C PHE A 55 5.07 9.24 1.84
N VAL A 56 5.70 8.06 1.70
CA VAL A 56 6.16 7.29 2.87
C VAL A 56 7.28 8.00 3.63
N THR A 57 8.19 8.68 2.91
CA THR A 57 9.26 9.48 3.54
C THR A 57 8.68 10.63 4.36
N ASP A 58 7.73 11.40 3.80
CA ASP A 58 7.08 12.50 4.53
C ASP A 58 6.37 11.98 5.80
N LEU A 59 5.65 10.86 5.71
CA LEU A 59 5.03 10.24 6.88
C LEU A 59 6.03 9.79 7.94
N ALA A 60 7.15 9.17 7.53
CA ALA A 60 8.17 8.70 8.47
C ALA A 60 8.89 9.83 9.21
N THR A 61 8.90 11.05 8.65
CA THR A 61 9.48 12.24 9.31
C THR A 61 8.50 12.98 10.22
N ARG A 62 7.22 12.61 10.20
CA ARG A 62 6.15 13.21 11.02
C ARG A 62 5.77 12.37 12.25
N ASP A 63 6.44 11.23 12.43
CA ASP A 63 6.33 10.34 13.60
C ASP A 63 7.22 10.82 14.76
#